data_AF-A0A521VJ28-F1
#
_entry.id   AF-A0A521VJ28-F1
#
_cell.length_a   1.000
_cell.length_b   1.000
_cell.length_c   1.000
_cell.angle_alpha   90.00
_cell.angle_beta   90.00
_cell.angle_gamma   90.00
#
_symmetry.space_group_name_H-M   'P 1'
#
loop_
_entity.id
_entity.type
_entity.pdbx_description
1 polymer ?
#
loop_
_entity_poly.entity_id
_entity_poly.type
_entity_poly.pdbx_seq_one_letter_code
_entity_poly.pdbx_strand_id
1 'polypeptide(L)' 'MPLNDKKIISIILEECAGVEERCDGYREEIREVITDILKYERDHRLAATNIQQKINDKCSATARYLSGRLGQDTDMGEDE' A
#
# COMPACT_ATOMS: atom_id res chain seq x y z
N MET A 1 20.46 5.55 16.76
CA MET A 1 19.24 5.84 17.54
C MET A 1 18.13 4.95 16.99
N PRO A 2 17.35 4.25 17.82
CA PRO A 2 16.14 3.62 17.32
C PRO A 2 15.20 4.77 16.97
N LEU A 3 14.97 5.02 15.68
CA LEU A 3 13.86 5.86 15.25
C LEU A 3 12.61 5.31 15.95
N ASN A 4 11.83 6.20 16.57
CA ASN A 4 10.65 5.79 17.31
C ASN A 4 9.64 5.26 16.27
N ASP A 5 9.59 3.94 16.07
CA ASP A 5 8.80 3.27 15.02
C ASP A 5 7.35 3.76 15.01
N LYS A 6 6.79 4.12 16.17
CA LYS A 6 5.46 4.73 16.32
C LYS A 6 5.33 6.04 15.54
N LYS A 7 6.35 6.90 15.60
CA LYS A 7 6.36 8.20 14.91
C LYS A 7 6.46 8.03 13.40
N ILE A 8 7.25 7.06 12.92
CA ILE A 8 7.33 6.72 11.50
C ILE A 8 5.96 6.23 11.02
N ILE A 9 5.34 5.30 11.74
CA ILE A 9 4.00 4.78 11.39
C ILE A 9 2.97 5.91 11.36
N SER A 10 2.98 6.82 12.34
CA SER A 10 2.06 7.96 12.37
C SER A 10 2.22 8.87 11.15
N ILE A 11 3.45 9.23 10.77
CA ILE A 11 3.73 10.06 9.59
C ILE A 11 3.24 9.35 8.33
N ILE A 12 3.56 8.06 8.16
CA ILE A 12 3.13 7.28 7.01
C ILE A 12 1.60 7.25 6.88
N LEU A 13 0.89 7.02 7.99
CA LEU A 13 -0.57 6.99 7.98
C LEU A 13 -1.19 8.35 7.66
N GLU A 14 -0.58 9.44 8.14
CA GLU A 14 -0.98 10.81 7.83
C GLU A 14 -0.80 11.13 6.34
N GLU A 15 0.36 10.77 5.77
CA GLU A 15 0.62 10.90 4.34
C GLU A 15 -0.36 10.07 3.50
N CYS A 16 -0.70 8.85 3.92
CA CYS A 16 -1.70 8.01 3.25
C CYS A 16 -3.08 8.68 3.21
N ALA A 17 -3.46 9.42 4.26
CA ALA A 17 -4.73 10.16 4.28
C ALA A 17 -4.72 11.34 3.31
N GLY A 18 -3.54 11.92 3.03
CA GLY A 18 -3.35 12.99 2.04
C GLY A 18 -3.28 12.53 0.59
N VAL A 19 -3.14 11.21 0.34
CA VAL A 19 -3.09 10.67 -1.02
C VAL A 19 -4.41 10.94 -1.74
N GLU A 20 -4.36 11.44 -2.97
CA GLU A 20 -5.54 11.61 -3.81
C GLU A 20 -6.21 10.25 -4.09
N GLU A 21 -7.51 10.18 -3.88
CA GLU A 21 -8.30 8.98 -4.13
C GLU A 21 -8.59 8.88 -5.63
N ARG A 22 -8.08 7.83 -6.28
CA ARG A 22 -8.18 7.64 -7.73
C ARG A 22 -9.27 6.67 -8.17
N CYS A 23 -9.70 5.84 -7.23
CA CYS A 23 -10.82 4.90 -7.35
C CYS A 23 -11.27 4.53 -5.94
N ASP A 24 -12.47 3.94 -5.83
CA ASP A 24 -13.01 3.55 -4.53
C ASP A 24 -12.08 2.56 -3.81
N GLY A 25 -11.71 2.89 -2.57
CA GLY A 25 -10.85 2.05 -1.73
C GLY A 25 -9.36 2.13 -2.05
N TYR A 26 -8.93 3.07 -2.91
CA TYR A 26 -7.54 3.28 -3.27
C TYR A 26 -6.66 3.58 -2.05
N ARG A 27 -7.15 4.43 -1.13
CA ARG A 27 -6.42 4.84 0.08
C ARG A 27 -6.27 3.69 1.07
N GLU A 28 -7.33 2.94 1.29
CA GLU A 28 -7.34 1.74 2.13
C GLU A 28 -6.31 0.74 1.64
N GLU A 29 -6.31 0.46 0.34
CA GLU A 29 -5.38 -0.50 -0.26
C GLU A 29 -3.92 -0.05 -0.08
N ILE A 30 -3.62 1.24 -0.34
CA ILE A 30 -2.27 1.80 -0.11
C ILE A 30 -1.85 1.64 1.35
N ARG A 31 -2.76 1.94 2.28
CA ARG A 31 -2.49 1.81 3.72
C ARG A 31 -2.18 0.36 4.11
N GLU A 32 -2.94 -0.60 3.58
CA GLU A 32 -2.71 -2.03 3.83
C GLU A 32 -1.35 -2.49 3.31
N VAL A 33 -1.00 -2.10 2.09
CA VAL A 33 0.30 -2.43 1.50
C VAL A 33 1.46 -1.93 2.33
N ILE A 34 1.43 -0.66 2.73
CA ILE A 34 2.51 -0.09 3.51
C ILE A 34 2.60 -0.76 4.87
N THR A 35 1.46 -1.10 5.49
CA THR A 35 1.42 -1.87 6.74
C THR A 35 2.10 -3.23 6.58
N ASP A 36 1.87 -3.92 5.46
CA ASP A 36 2.50 -5.21 5.18
C ASP A 36 4.01 -5.09 4.88
N ILE A 37 4.44 -4.04 4.18
CA ILE A 37 5.87 -3.75 3.96
C ILE A 37 6.59 -3.56 5.31
N LEU A 38 6.01 -2.79 6.23
CA LEU A 38 6.59 -2.58 7.56
C LEU A 38 6.68 -3.88 8.37
N LYS A 39 5.69 -4.77 8.25
CA LYS A 39 5.77 -6.12 8.85
C LYS A 39 6.91 -6.93 8.24
N TYR A 40 7.05 -6.93 6.91
CA TYR A 40 8.14 -7.64 6.25
C TYR A 40 9.51 -7.11 6.68
N GLU A 41 9.68 -5.80 6.83
CA GLU A 41 10.92 -5.21 7.33
C GLU A 41 11.25 -5.66 8.75
N ARG A 42 10.23 -5.70 9.61
CA ARG A 42 10.37 -6.22 10.98
C ARG A 42 10.74 -7.70 10.98
N ASP A 43 10.09 -8.52 10.17
CA ASP A 43 10.36 -9.96 10.07
C ASP A 43 11.75 -10.23 9.46
N HIS A 44 12.17 -9.42 8.49
CA HIS A 44 13.52 -9.49 7.90
C HIS A 44 14.61 -9.23 8.94
N ARG A 45 14.42 -8.23 9.82
CA ARG A 45 15.34 -7.96 10.94
C ARG A 45 15.51 -9.17 11.87
N LEU A 46 14.51 -10.04 11.98
CA LEU A 46 14.53 -11.21 12.85
C LEU A 46 15.03 -12.48 12.15
N ALA A 47 14.74 -12.65 10.86
CA ALA A 47 14.90 -13.93 10.16
C ALA A 47 15.69 -13.89 8.85
N ALA A 48 16.30 -12.74 8.49
CA ALA A 48 17.11 -12.57 7.28
C ALA A 48 16.44 -13.11 5.99
N THR A 49 15.15 -12.85 5.84
CA THR A 49 14.35 -13.34 4.70
C THR A 49 14.58 -12.49 3.43
N ASN A 50 14.35 -13.04 2.23
CA ASN A 50 14.39 -12.26 1.00
C ASN A 50 13.19 -11.31 0.92
N ILE A 51 13.32 -10.13 1.53
CA ILE A 51 12.26 -9.13 1.65
C ILE A 51 11.96 -8.42 0.34
N GLN A 52 12.97 -8.19 -0.50
CA GLN A 52 12.80 -7.47 -1.77
C GLN A 52 11.79 -8.16 -2.68
N GLN A 53 11.87 -9.48 -2.78
CA GLN A 53 10.92 -10.25 -3.59
C GLN A 53 9.49 -10.11 -3.05
N LYS A 54 9.30 -10.24 -1.72
CA LYS A 54 7.98 -10.10 -1.09
C LYS A 54 7.36 -8.71 -1.26
N ILE A 55 8.17 -7.65 -1.13
CA ILE A 55 7.73 -6.28 -1.37
C ILE A 55 7.31 -6.10 -2.83
N ASN A 56 8.13 -6.56 -3.77
CA ASN A 56 7.81 -6.47 -5.20
C ASN A 56 6.51 -7.22 -5.55
N ASP A 57 6.30 -8.40 -4.98
CA ASP A 57 5.08 -9.19 -5.19
C ASP A 57 3.85 -8.45 -4.65
N LYS A 58 3.94 -7.85 -3.45
CA LYS A 58 2.86 -7.07 -2.84
C LYS A 58 2.53 -5.81 -3.66
N CYS A 59 3.53 -5.06 -4.10
CA CYS A 59 3.35 -3.90 -4.97
C CYS A 59 2.71 -4.30 -6.30
N SER A 60 3.16 -5.40 -6.91
CA SER A 60 2.60 -5.90 -8.17
C SER A 60 1.15 -6.36 -8.04
N ALA A 61 0.81 -7.05 -6.95
CA ALA A 61 -0.56 -7.47 -6.67
C ALA A 61 -1.49 -6.26 -6.50
N THR A 62 -1.03 -5.25 -5.77
CA THR A 62 -1.78 -4.02 -5.54
C THR A 62 -2.00 -3.23 -6.81
N ALA A 63 -0.95 -3.07 -7.63
CA ALA A 63 -1.06 -2.40 -8.91
C ALA A 63 -2.11 -3.08 -9.80
N ARG A 64 -2.12 -4.42 -9.86
CA ARG A 64 -3.13 -5.18 -10.60
C ARG A 64 -4.55 -4.95 -10.07
N TYR A 65 -4.71 -4.97 -8.75
CA TYR A 65 -6.01 -4.73 -8.11
C TYR A 65 -6.54 -3.31 -8.42
N LEU A 66 -5.70 -2.29 -8.22
CA LEU A 66 -6.07 -0.90 -8.46
C LEU A 66 -6.31 -0.61 -9.94
N SER A 67 -5.51 -1.18 -10.85
CA SER A 67 -5.74 -1.07 -12.30
C SER A 67 -7.05 -1.73 -12.73
N GLY A 68 -7.43 -2.85 -12.11
CA GLY A 68 -8.73 -3.49 -12.38
C GLY A 68 -9.92 -2.62 -11.97
N ARG A 69 -9.81 -1.89 -10.85
CA ARG A 69 -10.86 -0.99 -10.37
C ARG A 69 -10.93 0.33 -11.15
N LEU A 70 -9.78 0.89 -11.53
CA LEU A 70 -9.74 2.10 -12.35
C LEU A 70 -10.46 1.90 -13.70
N GLY A 71 -10.36 0.70 -14.28
CA GLY A 71 -11.09 0.33 -15.50
C GLY A 71 -12.60 0.17 -15.30
N GLN A 72 -13.06 -0.16 -14.09
CA GLN A 72 -14.50 -0.31 -13.77
C GLN A 72 -15.17 1.04 -13.50
N ASP A 73 -14.48 1.97 -12.84
CA ASP A 73 -15.01 3.32 -12.59
C ASP A 73 -15.16 4.15 -13.87
N THR A 74 -14.38 3.82 -14.91
CA THR A 74 -14.46 4.50 -16.22
C THR A 74 -15.66 4.01 -17.06
N ASP A 75 -16.12 2.78 -16.86
CA ASP A 75 -17.20 2.15 -17.63
C ASP A 75 -18.61 2.55 -17.16
N MET A 76 -18.75 3.06 -15.93
CA MET A 76 -20.03 3.57 -15.39
C MET A 76 -20.29 5.06 -15.67
N GLY A 77 -19.47 5.70 -16.51
CA GLY A 77 -19.61 7.12 -16.89
C GLY A 77 -20.19 7.37 -18.29
N GLU A 78 -20.45 6.32 -19.07
CA GLU A 78 -20.99 6.40 -20.44
C GLU A 78 -22.28 5.58 -20.56
N ASP A 79 -23.33 5.97 -19.84
CA ASP A 79 -24.72 5.69 -20.25
C ASP A 79 -25.59 6.90 -19.84
N GLU A 80 -26.37 7.37 -20.81
CA GLU A 80 -27.14 8.64 -20.91
C GLU A 80 -28.07 8.99 -19.74
#